data_AF-A0A1F9UCQ9-F1
#
_entry.id   AF-A0A1F9UCQ9-F1
#
_cell.length_a   1.000
_cell.length_b   1.000
_cell.length_c   1.000
_cell.angle_alpha   90.00
_cell.angle_beta   90.00
_cell.angle_gamma   90.00
#
_symmetry.space_group_name_H-M   'P 1'
#
loop_
_entity.id
_entity.type
_entity.pdbx_description
1 polymer ?
#
loop_
_entity_poly.entity_id
_entity_poly.type
_entity_poly.pdbx_seq_one_letter_code
_entity_poly.pdbx_strand_id
1 'polypeptide(L)'
;MKKDILPFLGIWTLFLLSGWAHALLLPMWGGFDEWLHYGYAAYVSRTGKVPTLDAPSIPREVAESVASKSGTNDFSSNFVSASWQAQHPPLYYSLLSPVYGTSNGQPIFRTLKMMRVLSVFLASLALIPAYFILRMFFERAVALSGLLLLCVFPSTFILFGHMTNDALAFPLLTTVAWLALKTLRDGPSVPRSVLLGLAIGAGVLSKLYVLTALPAVFLAYAFRRSFLHFVLVLAAAFIVSGSWFASNISHYGTWNPAVHSVASRGMGLVDKLKIAGETDWKSFAFSNLIGLLWAGDWDFVAFPPWVYKVFGLGLFGLLAGLARALPDFKREKRLEPFLVILTLSLGFLLGLIQHQVQIRSAGNLDSMGGWYWSALLPTHIVLALLALKGRALPALLILAFGLTLWGNIGLQLPYYKGLTSALLPVLWALQAGLFGGLFWYTNKLKT
;
A
#
# COMPACT_ATOMS: atom_id res chain seq x y z
N MET A 1 18.38 21.64 -5.16
CA MET A 1 19.12 20.37 -5.07
C MET A 1 20.52 20.53 -4.49
N LYS A 2 21.50 21.23 -5.09
CA LYS A 2 22.90 21.23 -4.57
C LYS A 2 23.03 21.48 -3.06
N LYS A 3 22.31 22.47 -2.51
CA LYS A 3 22.30 22.74 -1.05
C LYS A 3 21.53 21.69 -0.22
N ASP A 4 20.65 20.92 -0.85
CA ASP A 4 19.71 19.97 -0.25
C ASP A 4 20.22 18.52 -0.26
N ILE A 5 21.26 18.20 -1.04
CA ILE A 5 21.75 16.84 -1.24
C ILE A 5 22.11 16.18 0.09
N LEU A 6 22.94 16.84 0.92
CA LEU A 6 23.42 16.23 2.16
C LEU A 6 22.28 15.92 3.16
N PRO A 7 21.37 16.85 3.50
CA PRO A 7 20.24 16.52 4.38
C PRO A 7 19.29 15.47 3.79
N PHE A 8 19.04 15.52 2.47
CA PHE A 8 18.21 14.51 1.81
C PHE A 8 18.85 13.13 1.90
N LEU A 9 20.16 13.01 1.62
CA LEU A 9 20.90 11.76 1.78
C LEU A 9 20.89 11.28 3.23
N GLY A 10 21.00 12.18 4.21
CA GLY A 10 20.86 11.82 5.62
C GLY A 10 19.51 11.20 5.95
N ILE A 11 18.40 11.78 5.47
CA ILE A 11 17.05 11.25 5.66
C ILE A 11 16.85 9.94 4.90
N TRP A 12 17.41 9.81 3.70
CA TRP A 12 17.33 8.58 2.91
C TRP A 12 18.11 7.44 3.57
N THR A 13 19.32 7.71 4.05
CA THR A 13 20.09 6.77 4.86
C THR A 13 19.34 6.37 6.12
N LEU A 14 18.69 7.31 6.82
CA LEU A 14 17.85 6.99 7.98
C LEU A 14 16.72 6.03 7.60
N PHE A 15 16.01 6.30 6.49
CA PHE A 15 14.94 5.41 6.01
C PHE A 15 15.47 3.99 5.74
N LEU A 16 16.61 3.88 5.05
CA LEU A 16 17.22 2.58 4.73
C LEU A 16 17.67 1.85 6.00
N LEU A 17 18.37 2.53 6.91
CA LEU A 17 18.83 1.92 8.16
C LEU A 17 17.66 1.48 9.05
N SER A 18 16.64 2.32 9.20
CA SER A 18 15.43 1.97 9.95
C SER A 18 14.71 0.80 9.29
N GLY A 19 14.48 0.86 7.98
CA GLY A 19 13.78 -0.21 7.25
C GLY A 19 14.54 -1.52 7.23
N TRP A 20 15.86 -1.50 7.07
CA TRP A 20 16.68 -2.70 7.14
C TRP A 20 16.74 -3.27 8.55
N ALA A 21 16.78 -2.44 9.59
CA ALA A 21 16.65 -2.92 10.96
C ALA A 21 15.32 -3.68 11.15
N HIS A 22 14.20 -3.13 10.70
CA HIS A 22 12.90 -3.82 10.73
C HIS A 22 12.93 -5.12 9.91
N ALA A 23 13.39 -5.05 8.65
CA ALA A 23 13.47 -6.20 7.76
C ALA A 23 14.25 -7.39 8.32
N LEU A 24 15.32 -7.11 9.08
CA LEU A 24 16.22 -8.11 9.63
C LEU A 24 15.79 -8.63 11.01
N LEU A 25 15.09 -7.81 11.81
CA LEU A 25 14.69 -8.11 13.18
C LEU A 25 13.27 -8.68 13.29
N LEU A 26 12.37 -8.32 12.38
CA LEU A 26 10.99 -8.80 12.42
C LEU A 26 10.91 -10.31 12.17
N PRO A 27 10.01 -11.02 12.87
CA PRO A 27 9.88 -12.46 12.73
C PRO A 27 9.55 -12.85 11.29
N MET A 28 9.92 -14.08 10.94
CA MET A 28 9.54 -14.67 9.66
C MET A 28 8.02 -14.68 9.53
N TRP A 29 7.49 -14.22 8.40
CA TRP A 29 6.05 -14.15 8.12
C TRP A 29 5.25 -13.18 8.98
N GLY A 30 5.91 -12.26 9.70
CA GLY A 30 5.23 -11.19 10.44
C GLY A 30 4.53 -10.17 9.54
N GLY A 31 4.94 -10.05 8.27
CA GLY A 31 4.33 -9.11 7.34
C GLY A 31 2.99 -9.56 6.78
N PHE A 32 2.17 -8.61 6.34
CA PHE A 32 0.87 -8.91 5.74
C PHE A 32 1.04 -9.80 4.50
N ASP A 33 0.42 -10.99 4.54
CA ASP A 33 0.49 -12.01 3.48
C ASP A 33 1.91 -12.36 3.00
N GLU A 34 2.93 -12.16 3.84
CA GLU A 34 4.33 -12.13 3.40
C GLU A 34 4.83 -13.44 2.78
N TRP A 35 4.45 -14.57 3.37
CA TRP A 35 4.80 -15.89 2.86
C TRP A 35 4.19 -16.17 1.48
N LEU A 36 3.02 -15.59 1.19
CA LEU A 36 2.37 -15.68 -0.13
C LEU A 36 3.09 -14.80 -1.16
N HIS A 37 3.56 -13.61 -0.76
CA HIS A 37 4.40 -12.76 -1.60
C HIS A 37 5.72 -13.46 -1.96
N TYR A 38 6.35 -14.10 -0.97
CA TYR A 38 7.54 -14.93 -1.16
C TYR A 38 7.25 -16.08 -2.14
N GLY A 39 6.15 -16.81 -1.93
CA GLY A 39 5.72 -17.91 -2.79
C GLY A 39 5.51 -17.47 -4.25
N TYR A 40 4.93 -16.29 -4.48
CA TYR A 40 4.77 -15.73 -5.82
C TYR A 40 6.14 -15.50 -6.48
N ALA A 41 7.07 -14.79 -5.82
CA ALA A 41 8.40 -14.53 -6.38
C ALA A 41 9.16 -15.83 -6.67
N ALA A 42 9.02 -16.84 -5.81
CA ALA A 42 9.56 -18.18 -6.01
C ALA A 42 8.95 -18.88 -7.24
N TYR A 43 7.63 -18.81 -7.41
CA TYR A 43 6.93 -19.36 -8.57
C TYR A 43 7.42 -18.73 -9.88
N VAL A 44 7.51 -17.40 -9.93
CA VAL A 44 8.03 -16.67 -11.10
C VAL A 44 9.48 -17.07 -11.39
N SER A 45 10.31 -17.17 -10.34
CA SER A 45 11.72 -17.57 -10.47
C SER A 45 11.88 -18.98 -11.05
N ARG A 46 11.07 -19.95 -10.56
CA ARG A 46 11.16 -21.37 -10.96
C ARG A 46 10.52 -21.67 -12.31
N THR A 47 9.48 -20.93 -12.70
CA THR A 47 8.65 -21.27 -13.86
C THR A 47 8.72 -20.27 -15.00
N GLY A 48 9.17 -19.04 -14.74
CA GLY A 48 9.07 -17.92 -15.68
C GLY A 48 7.63 -17.47 -15.96
N LYS A 49 6.64 -17.97 -15.22
CA LYS A 49 5.21 -17.71 -15.43
C LYS A 49 4.61 -16.91 -14.29
N VAL A 50 3.49 -16.26 -14.59
CA VAL A 50 2.62 -15.60 -13.60
C VAL A 50 1.67 -16.65 -13.01
N PRO A 51 1.58 -16.81 -11.68
CA PRO A 51 0.65 -17.75 -11.06
C PRO A 51 -0.80 -17.30 -11.28
N THR A 52 -1.71 -18.26 -11.32
CA THR A 52 -3.16 -18.01 -11.39
C THR A 52 -3.84 -18.37 -10.06
N LEU A 53 -5.08 -17.92 -9.87
CA LEU A 53 -5.83 -18.16 -8.62
C LEU A 53 -6.24 -19.63 -8.41
N ASP A 54 -6.25 -20.41 -9.47
CA ASP A 54 -6.73 -21.79 -9.53
C ASP A 54 -5.60 -22.84 -9.55
N ALA A 55 -4.36 -22.41 -9.83
CA ALA A 55 -3.23 -23.32 -9.96
C ALA A 55 -2.34 -23.35 -8.70
N PRO A 56 -1.87 -24.53 -8.26
CA PRO A 56 -0.87 -24.65 -7.21
C PRO A 56 0.37 -23.79 -7.52
N SER A 57 0.71 -22.89 -6.60
CA SER A 57 1.78 -21.89 -6.78
C SER A 57 2.55 -21.56 -5.50
N ILE A 58 2.15 -22.07 -4.34
CA ILE A 58 2.91 -21.95 -3.09
C ILE A 58 3.96 -23.05 -2.98
N PRO A 59 5.27 -22.70 -2.88
CA PRO A 59 6.32 -23.71 -2.71
C PRO A 59 6.10 -24.58 -1.48
N ARG A 60 6.40 -25.87 -1.60
CA ARG A 60 6.27 -26.83 -0.51
C ARG A 60 6.93 -26.37 0.78
N GLU A 61 8.18 -25.91 0.69
CA GLU A 61 8.96 -25.46 1.84
C GLU A 61 8.33 -24.26 2.57
N VAL A 62 7.64 -23.39 1.82
CA VAL A 62 6.92 -22.24 2.38
C VAL A 62 5.69 -22.76 3.13
N ALA A 63 4.91 -23.62 2.49
CA ALA A 63 3.71 -24.19 3.10
C ALA A 63 4.02 -24.99 4.37
N GLU A 64 5.11 -25.78 4.38
CA GLU A 64 5.60 -26.49 5.55
C GLU A 64 6.02 -25.53 6.67
N SER A 65 6.66 -24.40 6.33
CA SER A 65 7.10 -23.40 7.33
C SER A 65 5.96 -22.64 8.02
N VAL A 66 4.76 -22.64 7.45
CA VAL A 66 3.57 -21.93 7.97
C VAL A 66 2.57 -22.90 8.61
N ALA A 67 2.77 -24.22 8.48
CA ALA A 67 1.76 -25.20 8.83
C ALA A 67 1.41 -25.23 10.33
N SER A 68 0.14 -24.90 10.64
CA SER A 68 -0.65 -25.65 11.62
C SER A 68 -1.80 -26.36 10.88
N LYS A 69 -1.78 -27.70 10.94
CA LYS A 69 -2.74 -28.71 10.45
C LYS A 69 -3.79 -28.26 9.40
N SER A 70 -3.55 -28.56 8.12
CA SER A 70 -4.63 -28.77 7.13
C SER A 70 -4.44 -30.12 6.44
N GLY A 71 -5.54 -30.88 6.31
CA GLY A 71 -5.56 -32.30 5.97
C GLY A 71 -5.12 -32.66 4.55
N THR A 72 -4.71 -33.93 4.39
CA THR A 72 -4.29 -34.64 3.16
C THR A 72 -3.76 -33.72 2.06
N ASN A 73 -2.64 -33.06 2.34
CA ASN A 73 -1.89 -32.35 1.32
C ASN A 73 -1.11 -33.39 0.49
N ASP A 74 -1.40 -33.45 -0.80
CA ASP A 74 -0.54 -34.16 -1.75
C ASP A 74 0.74 -33.34 -1.94
N PHE A 75 1.79 -33.76 -1.24
CA PHE A 75 3.13 -33.19 -1.37
C PHE A 75 3.93 -33.84 -2.49
N SER A 76 3.32 -34.47 -3.49
CA SER A 76 4.07 -34.92 -4.69
C SER A 76 4.55 -33.71 -5.52
N SER A 77 3.74 -32.65 -5.59
CA SER A 77 4.06 -31.42 -6.30
C SER A 77 5.06 -30.52 -5.55
N ASN A 78 5.91 -29.80 -6.27
CA ASN A 78 6.76 -28.74 -5.72
C ASN A 78 5.95 -27.53 -5.22
N PHE A 79 4.70 -27.41 -5.68
CA PHE A 79 3.73 -26.40 -5.25
C PHE A 79 2.44 -27.06 -4.74
N VAL A 80 1.97 -26.66 -3.57
CA VAL A 80 0.96 -27.47 -2.84
C VAL A 80 -0.44 -26.87 -2.81
N SER A 81 -0.56 -25.56 -3.03
CA SER A 81 -1.84 -24.85 -3.04
C SER A 81 -1.77 -23.58 -3.88
N ALA A 82 -2.93 -23.07 -4.30
CA ALA A 82 -3.01 -21.81 -5.02
C ALA A 82 -2.73 -20.62 -4.09
N SER A 83 -1.97 -19.63 -4.60
CA SER A 83 -1.61 -18.44 -3.85
C SER A 83 -2.72 -17.38 -3.90
N TRP A 84 -3.16 -16.92 -2.73
CA TRP A 84 -4.04 -15.75 -2.63
C TRP A 84 -3.42 -14.50 -3.29
N GLN A 85 -2.10 -14.37 -3.23
CA GLN A 85 -1.38 -13.24 -3.84
C GLN A 85 -1.30 -13.33 -5.37
N ALA A 86 -1.72 -14.43 -6.00
CA ALA A 86 -1.81 -14.56 -7.46
C ALA A 86 -2.83 -13.58 -8.08
N GLN A 87 -3.71 -12.99 -7.29
CA GLN A 87 -4.55 -11.87 -7.72
C GLN A 87 -3.76 -10.62 -8.10
N HIS A 88 -2.49 -10.52 -7.69
CA HIS A 88 -1.71 -9.33 -7.94
C HIS A 88 -0.93 -9.39 -9.26
N PRO A 89 -0.78 -8.24 -9.91
CA PRO A 89 0.10 -8.05 -11.05
C PRO A 89 1.58 -8.44 -10.78
N PRO A 90 2.36 -8.81 -11.81
CA PRO A 90 3.60 -9.55 -11.63
C PRO A 90 4.88 -8.71 -11.45
N LEU A 91 4.87 -7.38 -11.65
CA LEU A 91 6.11 -6.60 -11.80
C LEU A 91 7.02 -6.68 -10.57
N TYR A 92 6.46 -6.47 -9.37
CA TYR A 92 7.21 -6.55 -8.12
C TYR A 92 7.85 -7.94 -7.94
N TYR A 93 7.08 -9.00 -8.15
CA TYR A 93 7.57 -10.37 -7.99
C TYR A 93 8.62 -10.74 -9.03
N SER A 94 8.46 -10.24 -10.26
CA SER A 94 9.44 -10.43 -11.34
C SER A 94 10.78 -9.79 -10.98
N LEU A 95 10.78 -8.60 -10.36
CA LEU A 95 11.99 -7.94 -9.87
C LEU A 95 12.66 -8.68 -8.70
N LEU A 96 11.88 -9.32 -7.83
CA LEU A 96 12.42 -10.07 -6.69
C LEU A 96 12.81 -11.51 -7.03
N SER A 97 12.26 -12.07 -8.13
CA SER A 97 12.50 -13.45 -8.54
C SER A 97 13.98 -13.83 -8.75
N PRO A 98 14.90 -12.94 -9.20
CA PRO A 98 16.32 -13.30 -9.29
C PRO A 98 16.97 -13.51 -7.92
N VAL A 99 16.51 -12.79 -6.88
CA VAL A 99 17.00 -12.98 -5.50
C VAL A 99 16.67 -14.39 -5.02
N TYR A 100 15.48 -14.89 -5.35
CA TYR A 100 15.11 -16.28 -5.09
C TYR A 100 16.04 -17.26 -5.82
N GLY A 101 16.17 -17.10 -7.14
CA GLY A 101 16.94 -18.03 -7.98
C GLY A 101 18.42 -18.11 -7.58
N THR A 102 19.02 -16.97 -7.21
CA THR A 102 20.43 -16.89 -6.79
C THR A 102 20.68 -17.33 -5.35
N SER A 103 19.63 -17.43 -4.52
CA SER A 103 19.72 -17.94 -3.15
C SER A 103 19.27 -19.40 -3.03
N ASN A 104 19.17 -20.12 -4.15
CA ASN A 104 18.78 -21.52 -4.16
C ASN A 104 19.68 -22.35 -3.22
N GLY A 105 19.07 -23.18 -2.39
CA GLY A 105 19.74 -23.98 -1.36
C GLY A 105 20.08 -23.25 -0.06
N GLN A 106 19.85 -21.94 0.05
CA GLN A 106 19.96 -21.23 1.33
C GLN A 106 18.73 -21.47 2.21
N PRO A 107 18.86 -21.33 3.55
CA PRO A 107 17.70 -21.34 4.43
C PRO A 107 16.67 -20.26 4.05
N ILE A 108 15.39 -20.60 4.11
CA ILE A 108 14.27 -19.72 3.70
C ILE A 108 14.33 -18.32 4.30
N PHE A 109 14.70 -18.22 5.59
CA PHE A 109 14.81 -16.95 6.30
C PHE A 109 15.90 -16.04 5.71
N ARG A 110 16.97 -16.59 5.13
CA ARG A 110 18.06 -15.82 4.53
C ARG A 110 17.59 -15.17 3.22
N THR A 111 16.95 -15.95 2.35
CA THR A 111 16.34 -15.46 1.12
C THR A 111 15.28 -14.40 1.41
N LEU A 112 14.41 -14.65 2.42
CA LEU A 112 13.41 -13.69 2.85
C LEU A 112 14.04 -12.36 3.28
N LYS A 113 15.07 -12.39 4.13
CA LYS A 113 15.76 -11.17 4.57
C LYS A 113 16.37 -10.39 3.40
N MET A 114 16.95 -11.07 2.42
CA MET A 114 17.47 -10.41 1.20
C MET A 114 16.35 -9.74 0.40
N MET A 115 15.21 -10.42 0.25
CA MET A 115 14.02 -9.87 -0.42
C MET A 115 13.40 -8.68 0.32
N ARG A 116 13.37 -8.72 1.67
CA ARG A 116 12.91 -7.59 2.49
C ARG A 116 13.85 -6.39 2.35
N VAL A 117 15.17 -6.60 2.39
CA VAL A 117 16.18 -5.54 2.19
C VAL A 117 16.00 -4.87 0.82
N LEU A 118 15.78 -5.65 -0.24
CA LEU A 118 15.46 -5.12 -1.57
C LEU A 118 14.12 -4.38 -1.58
N SER A 119 13.09 -4.89 -0.90
CA SER A 119 11.78 -4.23 -0.79
C SER A 119 11.89 -2.86 -0.10
N VAL A 120 12.61 -2.78 1.02
CA VAL A 120 12.91 -1.50 1.71
C VAL A 120 13.62 -0.53 0.76
N PHE A 121 14.60 -1.02 0.00
CA PHE A 121 15.30 -0.19 -0.98
C PHE A 121 14.34 0.35 -2.06
N LEU A 122 13.48 -0.50 -2.63
CA LEU A 122 12.47 -0.06 -3.61
C LEU A 122 11.52 0.98 -3.00
N ALA A 123 10.99 0.75 -1.79
CA ALA A 123 10.11 1.68 -1.11
C ALA A 123 10.79 3.04 -0.87
N SER A 124 12.10 3.04 -0.56
CA SER A 124 12.88 4.25 -0.33
C SER A 124 12.99 5.16 -1.56
N LEU A 125 12.79 4.64 -2.77
CA LEU A 125 12.79 5.45 -3.99
C LEU A 125 11.65 6.48 -3.99
N ALA A 126 10.61 6.29 -3.16
CA ALA A 126 9.51 7.24 -3.01
C ALA A 126 9.96 8.56 -2.40
N LEU A 127 11.07 8.58 -1.64
CA LEU A 127 11.57 9.80 -1.00
C LEU A 127 11.93 10.89 -2.04
N ILE A 128 12.37 10.49 -3.23
CA ILE A 128 12.75 11.42 -4.31
C ILE A 128 11.55 12.24 -4.79
N PRO A 129 10.47 11.65 -5.35
CA PRO A 129 9.28 12.41 -5.73
C PRO A 129 8.58 13.04 -4.52
N ALA A 130 8.57 12.40 -3.34
CA ALA A 130 7.98 12.97 -2.13
C ALA A 130 8.63 14.30 -1.74
N TYR A 131 9.97 14.39 -1.78
CA TYR A 131 10.69 15.63 -1.53
C TYR A 131 10.28 16.73 -2.52
N PHE A 132 10.14 16.40 -3.81
CA PHE A 132 9.74 17.39 -4.80
C PHE A 132 8.27 17.83 -4.64
N ILE A 133 7.35 16.94 -4.27
CA ILE A 133 5.98 17.30 -3.91
C ILE A 133 6.01 18.29 -2.74
N LEU A 134 6.70 17.95 -1.63
CA LEU A 134 6.80 18.82 -0.46
C LEU A 134 7.38 20.20 -0.82
N ARG A 135 8.40 20.25 -1.68
CA ARG A 135 9.02 21.50 -2.16
C ARG A 135 8.12 22.35 -3.05
N MET A 136 7.05 21.81 -3.62
CA MET A 136 6.04 22.60 -4.33
C MET A 136 5.19 23.46 -3.40
N PHE A 137 5.05 23.06 -2.12
CA PHE A 137 4.17 23.74 -1.16
C PHE A 137 4.93 24.47 -0.06
N PHE A 138 6.08 23.94 0.35
CA PHE A 138 6.79 24.43 1.55
C PHE A 138 8.23 24.74 1.28
N GLU A 139 8.80 25.65 2.06
CA GLU A 139 10.22 25.94 2.08
C GLU A 139 11.06 24.71 2.44
N ARG A 140 12.37 24.84 2.19
CA ARG A 140 13.34 23.74 2.31
C ARG A 140 13.26 23.02 3.66
N ALA A 141 13.28 23.75 4.78
CA ALA A 141 13.33 23.16 6.12
C ALA A 141 12.07 22.32 6.40
N VAL A 142 10.89 22.90 6.14
CA VAL A 142 9.60 22.24 6.32
C VAL A 142 9.46 21.03 5.40
N ALA A 143 9.95 21.11 4.15
CA ALA A 143 9.93 19.98 3.22
C ALA A 143 10.81 18.81 3.69
N LEU A 144 12.03 19.09 4.19
CA LEU A 144 12.91 18.04 4.75
C LEU A 144 12.31 17.45 6.03
N SER A 145 11.75 18.26 6.91
CA SER A 145 11.07 17.79 8.12
C SER A 145 9.80 16.98 7.81
N GLY A 146 9.05 17.33 6.77
CA GLY A 146 7.93 16.53 6.27
C GLY A 146 8.38 15.19 5.69
N LEU A 147 9.54 15.15 5.02
CA LEU A 147 10.13 13.90 4.56
C LEU A 147 10.61 13.03 5.74
N LEU A 148 11.18 13.64 6.78
CA LEU A 148 11.54 12.95 8.01
C LEU A 148 10.29 12.38 8.71
N LEU A 149 9.16 13.10 8.70
CA LEU A 149 7.90 12.62 9.26
C LEU A 149 7.45 11.32 8.58
N LEU A 150 7.62 11.19 7.27
CA LEU A 150 7.36 9.94 6.55
C LEU A 150 8.22 8.79 7.08
N CYS A 151 9.51 9.03 7.32
CA CYS A 151 10.44 8.00 7.82
C CYS A 151 10.08 7.52 9.23
N VAL A 152 9.58 8.40 10.09
CA VAL A 152 9.26 8.07 11.50
C VAL A 152 7.78 7.79 11.74
N PHE A 153 6.94 7.84 10.71
CA PHE A 153 5.52 7.59 10.85
C PHE A 153 5.24 6.13 11.23
N PRO A 154 4.34 5.84 12.19
CA PRO A 154 4.24 4.50 12.77
C PRO A 154 3.93 3.38 11.78
N SER A 155 3.11 3.63 10.75
CA SER A 155 2.77 2.61 9.75
C SER A 155 3.86 2.33 8.71
N THR A 156 4.90 3.18 8.61
CA THR A 156 5.86 3.15 7.50
C THR A 156 6.58 1.80 7.42
N PHE A 157 7.19 1.35 8.51
CA PHE A 157 7.95 0.08 8.49
C PHE A 157 7.11 -1.14 8.87
N ILE A 158 5.89 -0.95 9.38
CA ILE A 158 4.88 -2.01 9.47
C ILE A 158 4.50 -2.51 8.07
N LEU A 159 4.53 -1.66 7.06
CA LEU A 159 4.30 -2.09 5.67
C LEU A 159 5.61 -2.35 4.93
N PHE A 160 6.53 -1.38 4.91
CA PHE A 160 7.71 -1.42 4.05
C PHE A 160 8.91 -2.18 4.64
N GLY A 161 8.85 -2.59 5.91
CA GLY A 161 9.84 -3.48 6.52
C GLY A 161 9.72 -4.94 6.09
N HIS A 162 8.58 -5.31 5.49
CA HIS A 162 8.28 -6.67 5.04
C HIS A 162 8.31 -6.80 3.51
N MET A 163 8.22 -8.03 3.03
CA MET A 163 8.04 -8.30 1.60
C MET A 163 6.58 -8.05 1.20
N THR A 164 6.33 -6.98 0.45
CA THR A 164 5.02 -6.61 -0.09
C THR A 164 5.16 -5.90 -1.45
N ASN A 165 4.20 -6.12 -2.35
CA ASN A 165 4.15 -5.39 -3.62
C ASN A 165 3.84 -3.89 -3.47
N ASP A 166 3.40 -3.46 -2.29
CA ASP A 166 3.32 -2.05 -1.92
C ASP A 166 4.69 -1.35 -1.94
N ALA A 167 5.78 -2.09 -1.69
CA ALA A 167 7.14 -1.54 -1.73
C ALA A 167 7.52 -0.95 -3.09
N LEU A 168 6.96 -1.47 -4.19
CA LEU A 168 7.16 -0.93 -5.54
C LEU A 168 6.00 -0.01 -5.98
N ALA A 169 4.77 -0.31 -5.59
CA ALA A 169 3.64 0.54 -5.93
C ALA A 169 3.73 1.93 -5.27
N PHE A 170 4.28 2.02 -4.05
CA PHE A 170 4.47 3.26 -3.30
C PHE A 170 5.32 4.32 -4.03
N PRO A 171 6.57 4.04 -4.47
CA PRO A 171 7.36 5.01 -5.23
C PRO A 171 6.72 5.36 -6.58
N LEU A 172 6.05 4.42 -7.23
CA LEU A 172 5.37 4.65 -8.52
C LEU A 172 4.17 5.59 -8.34
N LEU A 173 3.30 5.35 -7.36
CA LEU A 173 2.17 6.22 -7.04
C LEU A 173 2.63 7.63 -6.63
N THR A 174 3.70 7.72 -5.83
CA THR A 174 4.29 9.00 -5.43
C THR A 174 4.85 9.74 -6.66
N THR A 175 5.46 9.02 -7.60
CA THR A 175 5.93 9.58 -8.88
C THR A 175 4.77 10.07 -9.74
N VAL A 176 3.67 9.30 -9.82
CA VAL A 176 2.44 9.71 -10.53
C VAL A 176 1.88 11.01 -9.95
N ALA A 177 1.76 11.11 -8.63
CA ALA A 177 1.32 12.34 -7.94
C ALA A 177 2.24 13.52 -8.24
N TRP A 178 3.57 13.32 -8.16
CA TRP A 178 4.55 14.36 -8.47
C TRP A 178 4.46 14.84 -9.92
N LEU A 179 4.37 13.92 -10.89
CA LEU A 179 4.29 14.26 -12.31
C LEU A 179 2.96 14.93 -12.67
N ALA A 180 1.86 14.57 -12.03
CA ALA A 180 0.58 15.27 -12.17
C ALA A 180 0.69 16.73 -11.69
N LEU A 181 1.24 16.95 -10.50
CA LEU A 181 1.48 18.30 -9.96
C LEU A 181 2.49 19.10 -10.80
N LYS A 182 3.54 18.44 -11.30
CA LYS A 182 4.52 19.05 -12.19
C LYS A 182 3.90 19.45 -13.54
N THR A 183 2.99 18.65 -14.07
CA THR A 183 2.20 18.97 -15.27
C THR A 183 1.33 20.19 -15.06
N LEU A 184 0.66 20.29 -13.92
CA LEU A 184 -0.13 21.45 -13.56
C LEU A 184 0.74 22.71 -13.46
N ARG A 185 1.90 22.63 -12.79
CA ARG A 185 2.82 23.75 -12.56
C ARG A 185 3.53 24.22 -13.83
N ASP A 186 4.16 23.30 -14.56
CA ASP A 186 5.08 23.62 -15.66
C ASP A 186 4.39 23.52 -17.04
N GLY A 187 3.12 23.08 -17.10
CA GLY A 187 2.41 22.77 -18.33
C GLY A 187 2.72 21.39 -18.89
N PRO A 188 1.83 20.80 -19.70
CA PRO A 188 2.02 19.45 -20.24
C PRO A 188 3.08 19.41 -21.33
N SER A 189 3.72 18.25 -21.48
CA SER A 189 4.64 17.96 -22.57
C SER A 189 4.63 16.48 -22.89
N VAL A 190 4.88 16.12 -24.15
CA VAL A 190 4.90 14.73 -24.63
C VAL A 190 5.80 13.83 -23.75
N PRO A 191 7.08 14.18 -23.46
CA PRO A 191 7.91 13.31 -22.62
C PRO A 191 7.35 13.09 -21.22
N ARG A 192 6.72 14.12 -20.63
CA ARG A 192 6.14 14.01 -19.29
C ARG A 192 4.87 13.17 -19.29
N SER A 193 4.03 13.33 -20.32
CA SER A 193 2.82 12.54 -20.48
C SER A 193 3.13 11.07 -20.71
N VAL A 194 4.13 10.76 -21.54
CA VAL A 194 4.63 9.38 -21.70
C VAL A 194 5.18 8.86 -20.38
N LEU A 195 6.09 9.58 -19.71
CA LEU A 195 6.67 9.13 -18.44
C LEU A 195 5.60 8.90 -17.35
N LEU A 196 4.60 9.78 -17.28
CA LEU A 196 3.46 9.62 -16.36
C LEU A 196 2.64 8.37 -16.70
N GLY A 197 2.34 8.13 -17.99
CA GLY A 197 1.64 6.93 -18.42
C GLY A 197 2.43 5.65 -18.14
N LEU A 198 3.73 5.65 -18.40
CA LEU A 198 4.63 4.53 -18.05
C LEU A 198 4.65 4.28 -16.54
N ALA A 199 4.71 5.33 -15.72
CA ALA A 199 4.66 5.20 -14.25
C ALA A 199 3.31 4.64 -13.76
N ILE A 200 2.18 5.06 -14.37
CA ILE A 200 0.87 4.47 -14.09
C ILE A 200 0.86 3.00 -14.49
N GLY A 201 1.29 2.67 -15.71
CA GLY A 201 1.31 1.30 -16.21
C GLY A 201 2.16 0.36 -15.35
N ALA A 202 3.38 0.78 -14.99
CA ALA A 202 4.25 0.03 -14.08
C ALA A 202 3.64 -0.06 -12.66
N GLY A 203 3.02 1.02 -12.18
CA GLY A 203 2.34 1.06 -10.89
C GLY A 203 1.18 0.08 -10.84
N VAL A 204 0.36 0.06 -11.90
CA VAL A 204 -0.71 -0.92 -12.11
C VAL A 204 -0.15 -2.33 -12.16
N LEU A 205 0.97 -2.57 -12.86
CA LEU A 205 1.64 -3.86 -12.88
C LEU A 205 2.32 -4.25 -11.55
N SER A 206 2.27 -3.38 -10.53
CA SER A 206 2.70 -3.68 -9.17
C SER A 206 1.50 -3.87 -8.24
N LYS A 207 0.53 -2.94 -8.28
CA LYS A 207 -0.68 -2.93 -7.47
C LYS A 207 -1.79 -2.13 -8.15
N LEU A 208 -2.98 -2.73 -8.24
CA LEU A 208 -4.10 -2.17 -9.01
C LEU A 208 -4.62 -0.83 -8.49
N TYR A 209 -4.43 -0.52 -7.20
CA TYR A 209 -4.91 0.75 -6.62
C TYR A 209 -4.26 1.98 -7.26
N VAL A 210 -3.17 1.85 -8.03
CA VAL A 210 -2.56 3.01 -8.72
C VAL A 210 -3.55 3.64 -9.72
N LEU A 211 -4.52 2.88 -10.22
CA LEU A 211 -5.62 3.42 -11.05
C LEU A 211 -6.45 4.49 -10.34
N THR A 212 -6.51 4.48 -9.00
CA THR A 212 -7.23 5.49 -8.22
C THR A 212 -6.65 6.90 -8.37
N ALA A 213 -5.43 7.04 -8.92
CA ALA A 213 -4.83 8.31 -9.24
C ALA A 213 -5.34 8.94 -10.56
N LEU A 214 -6.03 8.17 -11.42
CA LEU A 214 -6.48 8.66 -12.72
C LEU A 214 -7.37 9.92 -12.64
N PRO A 215 -8.33 10.05 -11.69
CA PRO A 215 -9.11 11.28 -11.55
C PRO A 215 -8.24 12.51 -11.24
N ALA A 216 -7.20 12.36 -10.40
CA ALA A 216 -6.28 13.45 -10.07
C ALA A 216 -5.39 13.82 -11.27
N VAL A 217 -4.94 12.82 -12.03
CA VAL A 217 -4.20 13.03 -13.28
C VAL A 217 -5.08 13.76 -14.29
N PHE A 218 -6.31 13.29 -14.52
CA PHE A 218 -7.28 13.94 -15.39
C PHE A 218 -7.48 15.40 -14.99
N LEU A 219 -7.71 15.67 -13.70
CA LEU A 219 -7.92 17.02 -13.19
C LEU A 219 -6.72 17.94 -13.47
N ALA A 220 -5.49 17.45 -13.31
CA ALA A 220 -4.28 18.21 -13.63
C ALA A 220 -4.22 18.60 -15.13
N TYR A 221 -4.60 17.72 -16.04
CA TYR A 221 -4.67 18.03 -17.48
C TYR A 221 -5.88 18.87 -17.85
N ALA A 222 -7.00 18.73 -17.14
CA ALA A 222 -8.21 19.52 -17.34
C ALA A 222 -7.96 20.99 -17.01
N PHE A 223 -7.28 21.29 -15.89
CA PHE A 223 -6.86 22.67 -15.56
C PHE A 223 -5.95 23.27 -16.64
N ARG A 224 -5.11 22.44 -17.29
CA ARG A 224 -4.25 22.85 -18.41
C ARG A 224 -4.94 22.76 -19.77
N ARG A 225 -6.24 22.41 -19.83
CA ARG A 225 -7.04 22.23 -21.05
C ARG A 225 -6.35 21.38 -22.12
N SER A 226 -5.65 20.32 -21.70
CA SER A 226 -4.73 19.57 -22.56
C SER A 226 -5.13 18.10 -22.67
N PHE A 227 -6.32 17.86 -23.23
CA PHE A 227 -6.91 16.53 -23.31
C PHE A 227 -6.09 15.52 -24.14
N LEU A 228 -5.48 15.95 -25.26
CA LEU A 228 -4.64 15.06 -26.08
C LEU A 228 -3.44 14.48 -25.31
N HIS A 229 -2.85 15.27 -24.43
CA HIS A 229 -1.76 14.78 -23.57
C HIS A 229 -2.26 13.80 -22.51
N PHE A 230 -3.48 13.99 -22.01
CA PHE A 230 -4.11 13.00 -21.13
C PHE A 230 -4.39 11.69 -21.87
N VAL A 231 -4.87 11.74 -23.12
CA VAL A 231 -5.02 10.54 -23.97
C VAL A 231 -3.67 9.84 -24.16
N LEU A 232 -2.59 10.59 -24.37
CA LEU A 232 -1.24 10.03 -24.45
C LEU A 232 -0.80 9.35 -23.15
N VAL A 233 -1.14 9.91 -21.97
CA VAL A 233 -0.91 9.25 -20.68
C VAL A 233 -1.64 7.90 -20.63
N LEU A 234 -2.92 7.85 -21.02
CA LEU A 234 -3.71 6.62 -21.02
C LEU A 234 -3.15 5.59 -22.01
N ALA A 235 -2.77 6.02 -23.21
CA ALA A 235 -2.17 5.16 -24.22
C ALA A 235 -0.86 4.54 -23.73
N ALA A 236 0.04 5.33 -23.14
CA ALA A 236 1.29 4.82 -22.58
C ALA A 236 1.06 3.88 -21.40
N ALA A 237 0.09 4.16 -20.52
CA ALA A 237 -0.27 3.24 -19.44
C ALA A 237 -0.84 1.91 -19.96
N PHE A 238 -1.67 1.97 -21.00
CA PHE A 238 -2.27 0.80 -21.64
C PHE A 238 -1.24 -0.05 -22.38
N ILE A 239 -0.26 0.55 -23.06
CA ILE A 239 0.84 -0.20 -23.70
C ILE A 239 1.59 -1.06 -22.69
N VAL A 240 1.81 -0.55 -21.47
CA VAL A 240 2.52 -1.29 -20.42
C VAL A 240 1.63 -2.36 -19.76
N SER A 241 0.37 -2.04 -19.44
CA SER A 241 -0.48 -2.87 -18.57
C SER A 241 -1.62 -3.62 -19.29
N GLY A 242 -1.89 -3.30 -20.56
CA GLY A 242 -3.05 -3.78 -21.31
C GLY A 242 -3.06 -5.30 -21.54
N SER A 243 -1.90 -5.91 -21.79
CA SER A 243 -1.79 -7.37 -21.95
C SER A 243 -2.17 -8.13 -20.69
N TRP A 244 -1.84 -7.59 -19.51
CA TRP A 244 -2.22 -8.16 -18.23
C TRP A 244 -3.74 -8.09 -18.01
N PHE A 245 -4.37 -6.96 -18.34
CA PHE A 245 -5.84 -6.84 -18.30
C PHE A 245 -6.54 -7.78 -19.28
N ALA A 246 -6.02 -7.91 -20.51
CA ALA A 246 -6.57 -8.84 -21.51
C ALA A 246 -6.51 -10.30 -21.01
N SER A 247 -5.38 -10.70 -20.41
CA SER A 247 -5.22 -12.02 -19.79
C SER A 247 -6.26 -12.25 -18.68
N ASN A 248 -6.46 -11.26 -17.80
CA ASN A 248 -7.44 -11.38 -16.72
C ASN A 248 -8.88 -11.51 -17.23
N ILE A 249 -9.26 -10.74 -18.24
CA ILE A 249 -10.59 -10.82 -18.85
C ILE A 249 -10.78 -12.21 -19.46
N SER A 250 -9.79 -12.71 -20.20
CA SER A 250 -9.86 -14.02 -20.84
C SER A 250 -9.93 -15.17 -19.83
N HIS A 251 -9.19 -15.09 -18.72
CA HIS A 251 -9.07 -16.20 -17.75
C HIS A 251 -10.15 -16.14 -16.66
N TYR A 252 -10.47 -14.95 -16.14
CA TYR A 252 -11.39 -14.77 -15.00
C TYR A 252 -12.75 -14.19 -15.40
N GLY A 253 -12.93 -13.75 -16.65
CA GLY A 253 -14.14 -13.05 -17.08
C GLY A 253 -14.28 -11.62 -16.51
N THR A 254 -13.20 -11.06 -15.95
CA THR A 254 -13.19 -9.71 -15.37
C THR A 254 -11.79 -9.09 -15.48
N TRP A 255 -11.71 -7.77 -15.63
CA TRP A 255 -10.44 -7.03 -15.68
C TRP A 255 -9.75 -6.95 -14.31
N ASN A 256 -10.51 -7.08 -13.22
CA ASN A 256 -10.00 -7.03 -11.85
C ASN A 256 -9.93 -8.46 -11.28
N PRO A 257 -8.74 -9.07 -11.24
CA PRO A 257 -8.55 -10.43 -10.76
C PRO A 257 -8.48 -10.54 -9.23
N ALA A 258 -8.79 -9.47 -8.48
CA ALA A 258 -8.92 -9.57 -7.03
C ALA A 258 -9.89 -10.71 -6.70
N VAL A 259 -9.57 -11.57 -5.73
CA VAL A 259 -10.34 -12.80 -5.48
C VAL A 259 -11.82 -12.47 -5.23
N HIS A 260 -12.10 -11.44 -4.44
CA HIS A 260 -13.45 -10.94 -4.19
C HIS A 260 -14.15 -10.40 -5.44
N SER A 261 -13.41 -9.79 -6.37
CA SER A 261 -13.91 -9.32 -7.66
C SER A 261 -14.28 -10.49 -8.58
N VAL A 262 -13.45 -11.54 -8.61
CA VAL A 262 -13.74 -12.77 -9.36
C VAL A 262 -14.94 -13.50 -8.77
N ALA A 263 -15.09 -13.51 -7.44
CA ALA A 263 -16.25 -14.05 -6.73
C ALA A 263 -17.55 -13.35 -7.11
N SER A 264 -17.49 -12.01 -7.21
CA SER A 264 -18.65 -11.14 -7.43
C SER A 264 -18.82 -10.68 -8.88
N ARG A 265 -18.13 -11.34 -9.84
CA ARG A 265 -18.09 -10.91 -11.26
C ARG A 265 -19.47 -10.86 -11.92
N GLY A 266 -20.40 -11.70 -11.48
CA GLY A 266 -21.77 -11.73 -11.99
C GLY A 266 -22.70 -10.65 -11.42
N MET A 267 -22.27 -9.89 -10.41
CA MET A 267 -23.12 -8.89 -9.76
C MET A 267 -23.20 -7.58 -10.54
N GLY A 268 -24.44 -7.11 -10.73
CA GLY A 268 -24.75 -5.84 -11.35
C GLY A 268 -24.43 -4.65 -10.46
N LEU A 269 -24.62 -3.44 -11.00
CA LEU A 269 -24.44 -2.20 -10.24
C LEU A 269 -25.46 -2.07 -9.10
N VAL A 270 -26.71 -2.49 -9.33
CA VAL A 270 -27.79 -2.41 -8.34
C VAL A 270 -27.49 -3.30 -7.13
N ASP A 271 -27.00 -4.52 -7.34
CA ASP A 271 -26.61 -5.43 -6.26
C ASP A 271 -25.49 -4.83 -5.42
N LYS A 272 -24.48 -4.25 -6.06
CA LYS A 272 -23.36 -3.59 -5.37
C LYS A 272 -23.81 -2.38 -4.56
N LEU A 273 -24.77 -1.60 -5.06
CA LEU A 273 -25.36 -0.49 -4.31
C LEU A 273 -26.17 -0.97 -3.11
N LYS A 274 -26.91 -2.08 -3.25
CA LYS A 274 -27.62 -2.70 -2.14
C LYS A 274 -26.63 -3.18 -1.06
N ILE A 275 -25.57 -3.88 -1.46
CA ILE A 275 -24.50 -4.33 -0.56
C ILE A 275 -23.84 -3.15 0.15
N ALA A 276 -23.58 -2.05 -0.57
CA ALA A 276 -23.06 -0.82 0.04
C ALA A 276 -24.00 -0.24 1.10
N GLY A 277 -25.32 -0.39 0.94
CA GLY A 277 -26.32 -0.01 1.95
C GLY A 277 -26.32 -0.92 3.19
N GLU A 278 -25.83 -2.15 3.05
CA GLU A 278 -25.74 -3.14 4.14
C GLU A 278 -24.37 -3.18 4.82
N THR A 279 -23.35 -2.55 4.22
CA THR A 279 -21.98 -2.47 4.76
C THR A 279 -21.94 -1.69 6.07
N ASP A 280 -21.26 -2.24 7.08
CA ASP A 280 -20.94 -1.53 8.31
C ASP A 280 -19.78 -0.53 8.07
N TRP A 281 -20.17 0.68 7.64
CA TRP A 281 -19.23 1.77 7.40
C TRP A 281 -18.50 2.26 8.67
N LYS A 282 -19.01 1.97 9.87
CA LYS A 282 -18.33 2.32 11.12
C LYS A 282 -17.13 1.39 11.33
N SER A 283 -17.34 0.09 11.15
CA SER A 283 -16.26 -0.90 11.21
C SER A 283 -15.21 -0.65 10.13
N PHE A 284 -15.64 -0.34 8.89
CA PHE A 284 -14.74 0.10 7.82
C PHE A 284 -13.91 1.32 8.21
N ALA A 285 -14.52 2.37 8.75
CA ALA A 285 -13.81 3.58 9.14
C ALA A 285 -12.80 3.31 10.28
N PHE A 286 -13.18 2.50 11.27
CA PHE A 286 -12.33 2.16 12.40
C PHE A 286 -11.16 1.26 12.01
N SER A 287 -11.37 0.26 11.15
CA SER A 287 -10.29 -0.60 10.63
C SER A 287 -9.30 0.20 9.78
N ASN A 288 -9.80 1.17 9.00
CA ASN A 288 -8.95 2.09 8.24
C ASN A 288 -8.12 2.99 9.15
N LEU A 289 -8.70 3.47 10.25
CA LEU A 289 -7.99 4.30 11.23
C LEU A 289 -6.87 3.53 11.93
N ILE A 290 -7.16 2.29 12.35
CA ILE A 290 -6.16 1.40 12.96
C ILE A 290 -5.03 1.13 11.98
N GLY A 291 -5.36 0.66 10.77
CA GLY A 291 -4.35 0.29 9.78
C GLY A 291 -3.52 1.48 9.27
N LEU A 292 -4.10 2.68 9.21
CA LEU A 292 -3.34 3.89 8.84
C LEU A 292 -2.32 4.25 9.92
N LEU A 293 -2.67 4.16 11.20
CA LEU A 293 -1.73 4.50 12.27
C LEU A 293 -0.77 3.34 12.54
N TRP A 294 -1.31 2.23 13.03
CA TRP A 294 -0.54 1.08 13.50
C TRP A 294 -1.45 -0.14 13.61
N ALA A 295 -1.31 -1.09 12.70
CA ALA A 295 -1.98 -2.38 12.82
C ALA A 295 -1.19 -3.35 13.72
N GLY A 296 0.13 -3.18 13.84
CA GLY A 296 0.98 -4.09 14.63
C GLY A 296 1.27 -5.40 13.92
N ASP A 297 1.70 -5.32 12.66
CA ASP A 297 2.02 -6.48 11.79
C ASP A 297 0.83 -7.43 11.58
N TRP A 298 1.07 -8.60 10.97
CA TRP A 298 0.05 -9.64 10.75
C TRP A 298 -0.46 -10.28 12.05
N ASP A 299 0.27 -10.07 13.15
CA ASP A 299 -0.12 -10.44 14.51
C ASP A 299 -1.14 -9.47 15.13
N PHE A 300 -1.41 -8.33 14.48
CA PHE A 300 -2.33 -7.30 14.93
C PHE A 300 -2.06 -6.79 16.35
N VAL A 301 -0.79 -6.62 16.73
CA VAL A 301 -0.39 -6.09 18.06
C VAL A 301 -0.65 -4.58 18.11
N ALA A 302 -1.92 -4.22 18.29
CA ALA A 302 -2.44 -2.86 18.25
C ALA A 302 -2.14 -2.05 19.52
N PHE A 303 -2.21 -0.72 19.39
CA PHE A 303 -2.23 0.19 20.55
C PHE A 303 -3.52 0.04 21.37
N PRO A 304 -3.54 0.55 22.62
CA PRO A 304 -4.80 0.72 23.35
C PRO A 304 -5.82 1.57 22.55
N PRO A 305 -7.13 1.27 22.63
CA PRO A 305 -8.16 1.94 21.82
C PRO A 305 -8.19 3.47 21.90
N TRP A 306 -7.79 4.06 23.03
CA TRP A 306 -7.77 5.51 23.21
C TRP A 306 -6.78 6.20 22.27
N VAL A 307 -5.68 5.54 21.88
CA VAL A 307 -4.67 6.09 20.96
C VAL A 307 -5.30 6.34 19.59
N TYR A 308 -6.06 5.37 19.09
CA TYR A 308 -6.78 5.52 17.82
C TYR A 308 -7.88 6.57 17.91
N LYS A 309 -8.60 6.67 19.02
CA LYS A 309 -9.59 7.75 19.23
C LYS A 309 -8.95 9.13 19.14
N VAL A 310 -7.83 9.34 19.83
CA VAL A 310 -7.07 10.61 19.78
C VAL A 310 -6.55 10.89 18.37
N PHE A 311 -6.01 9.86 17.70
CA PHE A 311 -5.56 9.99 16.32
C PHE A 311 -6.71 10.38 15.38
N GLY A 312 -7.87 9.75 15.50
CA GLY A 312 -9.07 10.08 14.74
C GLY A 312 -9.55 11.51 14.97
N LEU A 313 -9.58 11.97 16.23
CA LEU A 313 -9.87 13.37 16.55
C LEU A 313 -8.86 14.33 15.91
N GLY A 314 -7.57 13.95 15.90
CA GLY A 314 -6.51 14.67 15.19
C GLY A 314 -6.81 14.81 13.69
N LEU A 315 -7.22 13.73 13.02
CA LEU A 315 -7.60 13.75 11.60
C LEU A 315 -8.78 14.69 11.34
N PHE A 316 -9.83 14.69 12.18
CA PHE A 316 -10.92 15.67 12.08
C PHE A 316 -10.43 17.11 12.27
N GLY A 317 -9.50 17.33 13.20
CA GLY A 317 -8.82 18.62 13.38
C GLY A 317 -8.07 19.08 12.14
N LEU A 318 -7.37 18.16 11.44
CA LEU A 318 -6.70 18.46 10.17
C LEU A 318 -7.71 18.85 9.08
N LEU A 319 -8.84 18.15 8.96
CA LEU A 319 -9.90 18.50 8.02
C LEU A 319 -10.47 19.90 8.29
N ALA A 320 -10.73 20.23 9.56
CA ALA A 320 -11.15 21.58 9.95
C ALA A 320 -10.08 22.64 9.64
N GLY A 321 -8.80 22.31 9.84
CA GLY A 321 -7.67 23.16 9.48
C GLY A 321 -7.60 23.44 7.98
N LEU A 322 -7.77 22.42 7.13
CA LEU A 322 -7.83 22.56 5.67
C LEU A 322 -9.00 23.45 5.24
N ALA A 323 -10.19 23.25 5.81
CA ALA A 323 -11.36 24.06 5.52
C ALA A 323 -11.12 25.55 5.83
N ARG A 324 -10.47 25.85 6.96
CA ARG A 324 -10.09 27.21 7.36
C ARG A 324 -8.97 27.81 6.48
N ALA A 325 -8.09 26.98 5.92
CA ALA A 325 -7.00 27.42 5.06
C ALA A 325 -7.42 27.62 3.58
N LEU A 326 -8.62 27.18 3.19
CA LEU A 326 -9.11 27.26 1.81
C LEU A 326 -9.11 28.68 1.21
N PRO A 327 -9.45 29.76 1.95
CA PRO A 327 -9.33 31.13 1.44
C PRO A 327 -7.88 31.52 1.14
N ASP A 328 -6.93 31.10 1.97
CA ASP A 328 -5.50 31.35 1.76
C ASP A 328 -5.00 30.64 0.49
N PHE A 329 -5.47 29.41 0.22
CA PHE A 329 -5.09 28.68 -1.00
C PHE A 329 -5.53 29.39 -2.27
N LYS A 330 -6.69 30.04 -2.26
CA LYS A 330 -7.15 30.87 -3.39
C LYS A 330 -6.23 32.09 -3.57
N ARG A 331 -5.96 32.81 -2.49
CA ARG A 331 -5.10 34.01 -2.51
C ARG A 331 -3.68 33.69 -2.99
N GLU A 332 -3.13 32.55 -2.57
CA GLU A 332 -1.76 32.13 -2.88
C GLU A 332 -1.64 31.34 -4.19
N LYS A 333 -2.72 31.22 -4.98
CA LYS A 333 -2.76 30.41 -6.23
C LYS A 333 -2.36 28.94 -6.02
N ARG A 334 -2.68 28.38 -4.84
CA ARG A 334 -2.43 27.00 -4.44
C ARG A 334 -3.67 26.11 -4.52
N LEU A 335 -4.82 26.66 -4.91
CA LEU A 335 -6.07 25.91 -4.97
C LEU A 335 -6.00 24.72 -5.93
N GLU A 336 -5.54 24.91 -7.17
CA GLU A 336 -5.46 23.83 -8.16
C GLU A 336 -4.58 22.65 -7.71
N PRO A 337 -3.31 22.85 -7.26
CA PRO A 337 -2.50 21.73 -6.78
C PRO A 337 -3.05 21.09 -5.50
N PHE A 338 -3.72 21.86 -4.63
CA PHE A 338 -4.47 21.29 -3.50
C PHE A 338 -5.61 20.39 -3.97
N LEU A 339 -6.41 20.81 -4.95
CA LEU A 339 -7.51 20.02 -5.50
C LEU A 339 -7.02 18.74 -6.18
N VAL A 340 -5.86 18.75 -6.84
CA VAL A 340 -5.24 17.53 -7.39
C VAL A 340 -4.89 16.54 -6.29
N ILE A 341 -4.26 16.99 -5.20
CA ILE A 341 -3.94 16.10 -4.06
C ILE A 341 -5.22 15.61 -3.37
N LEU A 342 -6.21 16.48 -3.16
CA LEU A 342 -7.48 16.09 -2.56
C LEU A 342 -8.20 15.04 -3.42
N THR A 343 -8.19 15.22 -4.74
CA THR A 343 -8.79 14.28 -5.70
C THR A 343 -8.07 12.93 -5.68
N LEU A 344 -6.75 12.92 -5.44
CA LEU A 344 -6.00 11.67 -5.26
C LEU A 344 -6.48 10.92 -4.01
N SER A 345 -6.61 11.61 -2.87
CA SER A 345 -7.13 11.02 -1.63
C SER A 345 -8.58 10.51 -1.77
N LEU A 346 -9.44 11.28 -2.45
CA LEU A 346 -10.83 10.89 -2.69
C LEU A 346 -10.94 9.72 -3.68
N GLY A 347 -10.15 9.72 -4.75
CA GLY A 347 -10.07 8.60 -5.69
C GLY A 347 -9.63 7.32 -4.99
N PHE A 348 -8.65 7.41 -4.09
CA PHE A 348 -8.19 6.29 -3.29
C PHE A 348 -9.28 5.80 -2.33
N LEU A 349 -9.96 6.72 -1.61
CA LEU A 349 -11.10 6.38 -0.75
C LEU A 349 -12.19 5.63 -1.51
N LEU A 350 -12.55 6.09 -2.71
CA LEU A 350 -13.54 5.43 -3.56
C LEU A 350 -13.08 4.02 -3.97
N GLY A 351 -11.79 3.84 -4.24
CA GLY A 351 -11.20 2.51 -4.46
C GLY A 351 -11.32 1.60 -3.25
N LEU A 352 -11.08 2.10 -2.04
CA LEU A 352 -11.24 1.35 -0.79
C LEU A 352 -12.70 0.98 -0.52
N ILE A 353 -13.62 1.92 -0.71
CA ILE A 353 -15.08 1.71 -0.61
C ILE A 353 -15.52 0.62 -1.60
N GLN A 354 -15.08 0.74 -2.86
CA GLN A 354 -15.37 -0.24 -3.90
C GLN A 354 -14.84 -1.63 -3.52
N HIS A 355 -13.62 -1.71 -2.98
CA HIS A 355 -13.06 -2.97 -2.53
C HIS A 355 -13.79 -3.54 -1.31
N GLN A 356 -14.23 -2.72 -0.36
CA GLN A 356 -15.04 -3.15 0.78
C GLN A 356 -16.37 -3.76 0.33
N VAL A 357 -17.04 -3.13 -0.63
CA VAL A 357 -18.26 -3.70 -1.22
C VAL A 357 -17.98 -5.07 -1.84
N GLN A 358 -16.83 -5.25 -2.51
CA GLN A 358 -16.45 -6.57 -3.05
C GLN A 358 -16.17 -7.60 -1.95
N ILE A 359 -15.47 -7.21 -0.88
CA ILE A 359 -15.19 -8.07 0.29
C ILE A 359 -16.53 -8.59 0.85
N ARG A 360 -17.46 -7.68 1.12
CA ARG A 360 -18.79 -8.03 1.63
C ARG A 360 -19.58 -8.89 0.64
N SER A 361 -19.50 -8.57 -0.66
CA SER A 361 -20.12 -9.36 -1.73
C SER A 361 -19.63 -10.81 -1.76
N ALA A 362 -18.39 -11.05 -1.32
CA ALA A 362 -17.81 -12.38 -1.21
C ALA A 362 -18.12 -13.08 0.14
N GLY A 363 -18.96 -12.48 0.99
CA GLY A 363 -19.37 -13.02 2.29
C GLY A 363 -18.40 -12.74 3.44
N ASN A 364 -17.43 -11.82 3.25
CA ASN A 364 -16.43 -11.48 4.25
C ASN A 364 -16.83 -10.27 5.10
N LEU A 365 -16.14 -10.08 6.23
CA LEU A 365 -16.41 -9.01 7.20
C LEU A 365 -16.13 -7.60 6.66
N ASP A 366 -16.78 -6.63 7.30
CA ASP A 366 -16.61 -5.19 7.02
C ASP A 366 -15.36 -4.60 7.69
N SER A 367 -14.21 -5.19 7.38
CA SER A 367 -12.90 -4.79 7.91
C SER A 367 -11.87 -4.72 6.80
N MET A 368 -11.61 -3.51 6.29
CA MET A 368 -10.53 -3.27 5.35
C MET A 368 -9.27 -2.80 6.07
N GLY A 369 -8.11 -3.33 5.70
CA GLY A 369 -6.83 -2.90 6.23
C GLY A 369 -6.50 -1.45 5.86
N GLY A 370 -6.45 -0.55 6.84
CA GLY A 370 -6.07 0.85 6.63
C GLY A 370 -4.63 1.08 6.18
N TRP A 371 -3.77 0.07 6.20
CA TRP A 371 -2.37 0.18 5.78
C TRP A 371 -2.22 0.58 4.30
N TYR A 372 -3.25 0.39 3.47
CA TYR A 372 -3.24 0.91 2.09
C TYR A 372 -3.10 2.42 2.03
N TRP A 373 -3.57 3.16 3.04
CA TRP A 373 -3.38 4.61 3.11
C TRP A 373 -1.92 5.03 3.23
N SER A 374 -1.03 4.12 3.66
CA SER A 374 0.41 4.38 3.70
C SER A 374 0.96 4.73 2.30
N ALA A 375 0.32 4.24 1.23
CA ALA A 375 0.69 4.58 -0.15
C ALA A 375 0.53 6.08 -0.47
N LEU A 376 -0.30 6.81 0.27
CA LEU A 376 -0.56 8.24 0.08
C LEU A 376 0.14 9.14 1.10
N LEU A 377 0.95 8.59 2.03
CA LEU A 377 1.65 9.36 3.07
C LEU A 377 2.37 10.61 2.54
N PRO A 378 3.12 10.59 1.42
CA PRO A 378 3.76 11.78 0.87
C PRO A 378 2.79 12.95 0.65
N THR A 379 1.61 12.66 0.12
CA THR A 379 0.58 13.66 -0.17
C THR A 379 -0.27 14.00 1.07
N HIS A 380 -0.52 13.04 1.95
CA HIS A 380 -1.21 13.28 3.21
C HIS A 380 -0.38 14.12 4.19
N ILE A 381 0.95 14.00 4.18
CA ILE A 381 1.84 14.89 4.92
C ILE A 381 1.73 16.32 4.39
N VAL A 382 1.61 16.53 3.07
CA VAL A 382 1.33 17.86 2.50
C VAL A 382 0.01 18.40 3.03
N LEU A 383 -1.07 17.61 2.99
CA LEU A 383 -2.37 18.04 3.53
C LEU A 383 -2.29 18.38 5.02
N ALA A 384 -1.63 17.56 5.83
CA ALA A 384 -1.45 17.81 7.25
C ALA A 384 -0.67 19.11 7.52
N LEU A 385 0.41 19.34 6.77
CA LEU A 385 1.21 20.56 6.90
C LEU A 385 0.49 21.82 6.42
N LEU A 386 -0.34 21.71 5.37
CA LEU A 386 -1.22 22.79 4.92
C LEU A 386 -2.26 23.14 5.99
N ALA A 387 -2.88 22.12 6.61
CA ALA A 387 -3.87 22.30 7.68
C ALA A 387 -3.27 23.02 8.90
N LEU A 388 -2.03 22.69 9.24
CA LEU A 388 -1.32 23.19 10.42
C LEU A 388 -0.46 24.43 10.13
N LYS A 389 -0.45 24.91 8.88
CA LYS A 389 0.44 25.99 8.40
C LYS A 389 1.90 25.78 8.78
N GLY A 390 2.35 24.53 8.85
CA GLY A 390 3.70 24.11 9.27
C GLY A 390 4.07 24.31 10.76
N ARG A 391 3.20 24.91 11.59
CA ARG A 391 3.55 25.33 12.97
C ARG A 391 3.70 24.19 13.97
N ALA A 392 3.01 23.06 13.76
CA ALA A 392 3.01 21.92 14.68
C ALA A 392 3.92 20.76 14.23
N LEU A 393 4.77 20.96 13.22
CA LEU A 393 5.62 19.90 12.66
C LEU A 393 6.60 19.27 13.68
N PRO A 394 7.29 20.02 14.56
CA PRO A 394 8.13 19.40 15.58
C PRO A 394 7.34 18.48 16.52
N ALA A 395 6.14 18.90 16.95
CA ALA A 395 5.27 18.09 17.79
C ALA A 395 4.79 16.82 17.08
N LEU A 396 4.44 16.92 15.79
CA LEU A 396 4.08 15.75 14.98
C LEU A 396 5.24 14.75 14.84
N LEU A 397 6.47 15.25 14.64
CA LEU A 397 7.67 14.40 14.55
C LEU A 397 7.92 13.66 15.85
N ILE A 398 7.88 14.37 16.99
CA ILE A 398 8.09 13.78 18.32
C ILE A 398 6.99 12.74 18.61
N LEU A 399 5.73 13.06 18.33
CA LEU A 399 4.60 12.16 18.55
C LEU A 399 4.70 10.93 17.65
N ALA A 400 4.95 11.10 16.35
CA ALA A 400 5.09 9.99 15.41
C ALA A 400 6.26 9.08 15.81
N PHE A 401 7.42 9.65 16.11
CA PHE A 401 8.58 8.90 16.57
C PHE A 401 8.31 8.17 17.90
N GLY A 402 7.68 8.84 18.86
CA GLY A 402 7.32 8.25 20.16
C GLY A 402 6.32 7.10 20.04
N LEU A 403 5.30 7.24 19.19
CA LEU A 403 4.36 6.16 18.88
C LEU A 403 5.08 4.99 18.19
N THR A 404 5.93 5.26 17.20
CA THR A 404 6.72 4.23 16.53
C THR A 404 7.61 3.47 17.51
N LEU A 405 8.26 4.18 18.45
CA LEU A 405 9.10 3.58 19.48
C LEU A 405 8.26 2.72 20.45
N TRP A 406 7.11 3.23 20.90
CA TRP A 406 6.21 2.49 21.78
C TRP A 406 5.64 1.25 21.11
N GLY A 407 5.21 1.34 19.86
CA GLY A 407 4.70 0.21 19.09
C GLY A 407 5.75 -0.89 18.91
N ASN A 408 6.96 -0.53 18.48
CA ASN A 408 8.03 -1.50 18.26
C ASN A 408 8.58 -2.09 19.56
N ILE A 409 9.02 -1.23 20.49
CA ILE A 409 9.75 -1.68 21.70
C ILE A 409 8.80 -2.03 22.83
N GLY A 410 7.71 -1.29 22.99
CA GLY A 410 6.79 -1.47 24.11
C GLY A 410 5.68 -2.48 23.86
N LEU A 411 5.34 -2.78 22.59
CA LEU A 411 4.27 -3.73 22.25
C LEU A 411 4.78 -4.96 21.49
N GLN A 412 5.37 -4.78 20.32
CA GLN A 412 5.78 -5.90 19.47
C GLN A 412 6.95 -6.72 20.06
N LEU A 413 8.00 -6.06 20.54
CA LEU A 413 9.16 -6.77 21.09
C LEU A 413 8.81 -7.66 22.31
N PRO A 414 8.01 -7.21 23.30
CA PRO A 414 7.53 -8.06 24.38
C PRO A 414 6.66 -9.21 23.87
N TYR A 415 5.76 -8.94 22.92
CA TYR A 415 4.89 -9.95 22.31
C TYR A 415 5.71 -11.08 21.68
N TYR A 416 6.69 -10.76 20.85
CA TYR A 416 7.56 -11.76 20.20
C TYR A 416 8.51 -12.49 21.17
N LYS A 417 8.70 -11.97 22.39
CA LYS A 417 9.45 -12.64 23.47
C LYS A 417 8.57 -13.48 24.40
N GLY A 418 7.26 -13.58 24.12
CA GLY A 418 6.32 -14.34 24.97
C GLY A 418 5.90 -13.62 26.26
N LEU A 419 6.24 -12.34 26.41
CA LEU A 419 5.77 -11.49 27.52
C LEU A 419 4.40 -10.95 27.14
N THR A 420 3.33 -11.68 27.46
CA THR A 420 1.97 -11.36 27.02
C THR A 420 1.41 -10.14 27.76
N SER A 421 0.92 -9.16 27.00
CA SER A 421 0.07 -8.08 27.53
C SER A 421 -1.39 -8.52 27.52
N ALA A 422 -2.16 -8.10 28.53
CA ALA A 422 -3.55 -8.52 28.76
C ALA A 422 -4.58 -8.08 27.69
N LEU A 423 -4.15 -7.49 26.56
CA LEU A 423 -5.02 -6.95 25.50
C LEU A 423 -5.20 -7.87 24.29
N LEU A 424 -4.47 -8.98 24.23
CA LEU A 424 -4.49 -9.97 23.12
C LEU A 424 -5.85 -10.59 22.76
N PRO A 425 -6.76 -10.93 23.72
CA PRO A 425 -7.99 -11.64 23.40
C PRO A 425 -8.97 -10.85 22.51
N VAL A 426 -8.93 -9.51 22.56
CA VAL A 426 -9.86 -8.65 21.81
C VAL A 426 -9.47 -8.56 20.32
N LEU A 427 -8.19 -8.77 19.99
CA LEU A 427 -7.66 -8.70 18.63
C LEU A 427 -7.71 -10.07 17.93
N TRP A 428 -7.65 -11.15 18.71
CA TRP A 428 -7.87 -12.52 18.22
C TRP A 428 -9.29 -12.70 17.63
N ALA A 429 -10.29 -11.99 18.16
CA ALA A 429 -11.64 -11.95 17.61
C ALA A 429 -11.74 -11.25 16.23
N LEU A 430 -10.83 -10.30 15.94
CA LEU A 430 -10.72 -9.66 14.61
C LEU A 430 -9.94 -10.54 13.62
N GLN A 431 -8.92 -11.28 14.09
CA GLN A 431 -8.17 -12.26 13.29
C GLN A 431 -9.02 -13.47 12.89
N ALA A 432 -9.82 -14.04 13.79
CA ALA A 432 -10.64 -15.22 13.52
C ALA A 432 -11.70 -14.98 12.41
N GLY A 433 -12.11 -13.73 12.21
CA GLY A 433 -13.01 -13.32 11.14
C GLY A 433 -12.36 -13.14 9.77
N LEU A 434 -11.06 -12.79 9.72
CA LEU A 434 -10.30 -12.61 8.48
C LEU A 434 -9.83 -13.95 7.87
N PHE A 435 -9.57 -14.96 8.70
CA PHE A 435 -9.23 -16.32 8.24
C PHE A 435 -10.43 -17.10 7.69
N GLY A 436 -11.66 -16.70 8.02
CA GLY A 436 -12.88 -17.32 7.51
C GLY A 436 -12.97 -17.30 5.97
N GLY A 437 -12.44 -16.25 5.33
CA GLY A 437 -12.44 -16.12 3.87
C GLY A 437 -11.49 -17.10 3.17
N LEU A 438 -10.30 -17.37 3.73
CA LEU A 438 -9.31 -18.28 3.14
C LEU A 438 -9.73 -19.77 3.24
N PHE A 439 -10.35 -20.16 4.36
CA PHE A 439 -10.89 -21.51 4.53
C PHE A 439 -12.20 -21.74 3.77
N TRP A 440 -13.02 -20.70 3.57
CA TRP A 440 -14.25 -20.82 2.77
C TRP A 440 -13.95 -20.96 1.27
N TYR A 441 -12.97 -20.20 0.75
CA TYR A 441 -12.61 -20.23 -0.67
C TYR A 441 -11.93 -21.52 -1.12
N THR A 442 -11.10 -22.13 -0.26
CA THR A 442 -10.43 -23.41 -0.55
C THR A 442 -11.38 -24.60 -0.52
N ASN A 443 -12.47 -24.54 0.25
CA ASN A 443 -13.49 -25.59 0.28
C ASN A 443 -14.51 -25.49 -0.88
N LYS A 444 -14.82 -24.28 -1.36
CA LYS A 444 -15.73 -24.10 -2.51
C LYS A 444 -15.13 -24.43 -3.87
N LEU A 445 -13.81 -24.49 -4.00
CA LEU A 445 -13.17 -24.98 -5.23
C LEU A 445 -13.19 -26.53 -5.34
N LYS A 446 -13.69 -27.22 -4.32
CA LYS A 446 -13.89 -28.69 -4.31
C LYS A 446 -15.34 -29.12 -4.55
N THR A 447 -16.24 -28.18 -4.82
CA THR A 447 -17.67 -28.39 -5.13
C THR A 447 -18.02 -27.61 -6.39
#